data_AF-A0ABD1PMT5-F1
#
_entry.id   AF-A0ABD1PMT5-F1
#
_cell.length_a   1.000
_cell.length_b   1.000
_cell.length_c   1.000
_cell.angle_alpha   90.00
_cell.angle_beta   90.00
_cell.angle_gamma   90.00
#
_symmetry.space_group_name_H-M   'P 1'
#
loop_
_entity.id
_entity.type
_entity.pdbx_description
1 polymer ?
#
loop_
_entity_poly.entity_id
_entity_poly.type
_entity_poly.pdbx_seq_one_letter_code
_entity_poly.pdbx_strand_id
1 'polypeptide(L)'
;MPIINPPKDLDKDTTHRYGPNTFKLLRLPVPRPGQVLGLVGTNGIGKSIALKVLAGKLKPNLGRFNNPSDLKEILTYFRGSELQNYFTRILEDNLKIGLKSEDFL
;
A
#
# COMPACT_ATOMS: atom_id res chain seq x y z
N MET A 1 -9.29 34.86 3.40
CA MET A 1 -9.46 33.40 3.53
C MET A 1 -8.69 32.75 2.39
N PRO A 2 -7.45 32.26 2.57
CA PRO A 2 -6.74 31.63 1.47
C PRO A 2 -7.39 30.27 1.18
N ILE A 3 -7.86 30.10 -0.05
CA ILE A 3 -8.29 28.81 -0.57
C ILE A 3 -7.02 27.99 -0.74
N ILE A 4 -6.70 27.16 0.25
CA ILE A 4 -5.60 26.19 0.15
C ILE A 4 -6.05 25.19 -0.93
N ASN A 5 -5.50 25.31 -2.12
CA ASN A 5 -5.57 24.28 -3.14
C ASN A 5 -4.85 23.05 -2.56
N PRO A 6 -5.56 21.95 -2.21
CA PRO A 6 -4.87 20.75 -1.79
C PRO A 6 -3.92 20.33 -2.91
N PRO A 7 -2.70 19.84 -2.60
CA PRO A 7 -1.75 19.48 -3.62
C PRO A 7 -2.39 18.46 -4.57
N LYS A 8 -2.61 18.86 -5.83
CA LYS A 8 -3.17 17.99 -6.88
C LYS A 8 -2.28 16.76 -7.13
N ASP A 9 -1.07 16.76 -6.59
CA ASP A 9 -0.09 15.67 -6.68
C ASP A 9 -0.29 14.54 -5.66
N LEU A 10 -1.22 14.64 -4.70
CA LEU A 10 -1.43 13.57 -3.72
C LEU A 10 -1.92 12.25 -4.36
N ASP A 11 -2.54 12.34 -5.54
CA ASP A 11 -2.97 11.16 -6.29
C ASP A 11 -1.79 10.36 -6.87
N LYS A 12 -0.63 11.00 -7.14
CA LYS A 12 0.53 10.33 -7.74
C LYS A 12 1.18 9.30 -6.82
N ASP A 13 1.03 9.46 -5.51
CA ASP A 13 1.58 8.55 -4.50
C ASP A 13 0.55 7.54 -3.99
N THR A 14 -0.64 7.45 -4.58
CA THR A 14 -1.69 6.58 -4.05
C THR A 14 -1.43 5.12 -4.40
N THR A 15 -1.09 4.30 -3.40
CA THR A 15 -0.99 2.84 -3.53
C THR A 15 -2.35 2.16 -3.67
N HIS A 16 -3.33 2.55 -2.85
CA HIS A 16 -4.66 1.94 -2.88
C HIS A 16 -5.76 2.88 -2.38
N ARG A 17 -6.96 2.79 -2.96
CA ARG A 17 -8.18 3.46 -2.48
C ARG A 17 -9.43 2.69 -2.87
N TYR A 18 -10.52 2.84 -2.12
CA TYR A 18 -11.78 2.16 -2.43
C TYR A 18 -12.78 3.02 -3.23
N GLY A 19 -12.55 4.33 -3.36
CA GLY A 19 -13.53 5.25 -3.94
C GLY A 19 -13.07 6.71 -4.06
N PRO A 20 -13.92 7.59 -4.61
CA PRO A 20 -13.60 8.99 -4.90
C PRO A 20 -13.28 9.83 -3.65
N ASN A 21 -14.01 9.63 -2.55
CA ASN A 21 -13.83 10.37 -1.29
C ASN A 21 -13.57 9.44 -0.10
N THR A 22 -12.87 8.33 -0.33
CA THR A 22 -12.52 7.37 0.70
C THR A 22 -11.05 7.50 1.11
N PHE A 23 -10.69 6.80 2.18
CA PHE A 23 -9.31 6.69 2.61
C PHE A 23 -8.38 6.28 1.45
N LYS A 24 -7.28 7.01 1.30
CA LYS A 24 -6.21 6.72 0.34
C LYS A 24 -4.98 6.21 1.09
N LEU A 25 -4.58 4.98 0.81
CA LEU A 25 -3.27 4.48 1.20
C LEU A 25 -2.24 5.08 0.26
N LEU A 26 -1.35 5.92 0.77
CA LEU A 26 -0.31 6.57 -0.02
C LEU A 26 0.91 5.68 -0.15
N ARG A 27 1.85 5.74 0.80
CA ARG A 27 3.11 5.01 0.72
C ARG A 27 3.05 3.71 1.53
N LEU A 28 3.85 2.74 1.12
CA LEU A 28 4.09 1.52 1.87
C LEU A 28 5.52 1.50 2.41
N PRO A 29 5.73 1.09 3.66
CA PRO A 29 7.05 0.71 4.11
C PRO A 29 7.51 -0.56 3.40
N VAL A 30 8.82 -0.72 3.23
CA VAL A 30 9.41 -1.93 2.64
C VAL A 30 9.75 -2.91 3.76
N PRO A 31 9.16 -4.11 3.78
CA PRO A 31 9.52 -5.14 4.76
C PRO A 31 10.90 -5.71 4.44
N ARG A 32 11.77 -5.76 5.46
CA ARG A 32 13.11 -6.33 5.35
C ARG A 32 13.14 -7.73 5.97
N PRO A 33 13.67 -8.75 5.28
CA PRO A 33 13.82 -10.08 5.84
C PRO A 33 14.59 -10.04 7.17
N GLY A 34 14.12 -10.81 8.16
CA GLY A 34 14.74 -10.86 9.48
C GLY A 34 14.44 -9.66 10.39
N GLN A 35 13.62 -8.70 9.97
CA GLN A 35 13.22 -7.55 10.77
C GLN A 35 11.70 -7.52 11.03
N VAL A 36 11.32 -7.00 12.20
CA VAL A 36 9.92 -6.74 12.54
C VAL A 36 9.55 -5.34 12.05
N LEU A 37 8.52 -5.26 11.21
CA LEU A 37 7.96 -3.99 10.75
C LEU A 37 6.73 -3.64 11.60
N GLY A 38 6.83 -2.58 12.42
CA GLY A 38 5.70 -2.02 13.15
C GLY A 38 4.96 -0.93 12.37
N LEU A 39 3.63 -0.98 12.35
CA LEU A 39 2.78 0.07 11.78
C LEU A 39 1.98 0.73 12.91
N VAL A 40 2.29 2.01 13.20
CA VAL A 40 1.68 2.78 14.31
C VAL A 40 0.85 3.95 13.77
N GLY A 41 -0.22 4.31 14.48
CA GLY A 41 -1.09 5.46 14.18
C GLY A 41 -2.53 5.28 14.70
N THR A 42 -3.46 6.16 14.34
CA THR A 42 -4.84 6.08 14.85
C THR A 42 -5.69 5.03 14.13
N ASN A 43 -6.86 4.70 14.66
CA ASN A 43 -7.80 3.81 13.96
C ASN A 43 -8.32 4.48 12.69
N GLY A 44 -8.43 3.73 11.59
CA GLY A 44 -8.90 4.25 10.31
C GLY A 44 -7.83 4.85 9.38
N ILE A 45 -6.56 4.90 9.78
CA ILE A 45 -5.47 5.41 8.91
C ILE A 45 -4.98 4.41 7.85
N GLY A 46 -5.68 3.29 7.67
CA GLY A 46 -5.32 2.29 6.67
C GLY A 46 -4.21 1.32 7.03
N LYS A 47 -3.84 1.16 8.32
CA LYS A 47 -2.85 0.14 8.74
C LYS A 47 -3.23 -1.27 8.28
N SER A 48 -4.48 -1.67 8.49
CA SER A 48 -4.98 -2.98 8.08
C SER A 48 -4.98 -3.14 6.56
N ILE A 49 -5.14 -2.05 5.82
CA ILE A 49 -5.04 -2.05 4.35
C ILE A 49 -3.58 -2.25 3.95
N ALA A 50 -2.64 -1.50 4.55
CA ALA A 50 -1.21 -1.65 4.31
C ALA A 50 -0.73 -3.09 4.58
N LEU A 51 -1.15 -3.68 5.71
CA LEU A 51 -0.83 -5.08 6.05
C LEU A 51 -1.40 -6.07 5.03
N LYS A 52 -2.64 -5.88 4.55
CA LYS A 52 -3.22 -6.73 3.51
C LYS A 52 -2.48 -6.63 2.18
N VAL A 53 -2.05 -5.42 1.82
CA VAL A 53 -1.27 -5.19 0.58
C VAL A 53 0.11 -5.83 0.69
N LEU A 54 0.81 -5.61 1.80
CA LEU A 54 2.11 -6.22 2.04
C LEU A 54 2.02 -7.75 2.12
N ALA A 55 0.94 -8.31 2.68
CA ALA A 55 0.73 -9.76 2.72
C ALA A 55 0.29 -10.38 1.39
N GLY A 56 0.21 -9.61 0.29
CA GLY A 56 -0.28 -10.09 -1.00
C GLY A 56 -1.77 -10.43 -1.03
N LYS A 57 -2.50 -10.22 0.07
CA LYS A 57 -3.95 -10.50 0.19
C LYS A 57 -4.81 -9.43 -0.50
N LEU A 58 -4.25 -8.25 -0.75
CA LEU A 58 -4.92 -7.15 -1.45
C LEU A 58 -3.96 -6.58 -2.51
N LYS A 59 -4.37 -6.57 -3.77
CA LYS A 59 -3.57 -5.93 -4.81
C LYS A 59 -3.72 -4.39 -4.72
N PRO A 60 -2.63 -3.63 -4.74
CA PRO A 60 -2.70 -2.17 -4.83
C PRO A 60 -3.35 -1.78 -6.15
N ASN A 61 -4.27 -0.81 -6.14
CA ASN A 61 -4.97 -0.38 -7.36
C ASN A 61 -4.44 0.95 -7.91
N LEU A 62 -3.37 1.48 -7.31
CA LEU A 62 -2.68 2.69 -7.78
C LEU A 62 -3.61 3.91 -7.92
N GLY A 63 -4.65 3.97 -7.07
CA GLY A 63 -5.67 5.03 -7.16
C GLY A 63 -6.79 4.76 -8.18
N ARG A 64 -6.71 3.70 -8.98
CA ARG A 64 -7.73 3.30 -9.96
C ARG A 64 -8.75 2.35 -9.33
N PHE A 65 -9.63 2.86 -8.48
CA PHE A 65 -10.64 2.04 -7.80
C PHE A 65 -11.70 1.41 -8.73
N ASN A 66 -11.98 2.06 -9.88
CA ASN A 66 -12.91 1.55 -10.88
C ASN A 66 -12.28 0.63 -11.92
N ASN A 67 -10.95 0.52 -11.95
CA ASN A 67 -10.25 -0.28 -12.94
C ASN A 67 -9.15 -1.10 -12.27
N PRO A 68 -9.30 -2.43 -12.13
CA PRO A 68 -8.31 -3.27 -11.47
C PRO A 68 -6.98 -3.15 -12.23
N SER A 69 -5.91 -2.82 -11.51
CA SER A 69 -4.57 -2.75 -12.09
C SER A 69 -3.97 -4.14 -12.22
N ASP A 70 -3.30 -4.38 -13.35
CA ASP A 70 -2.57 -5.63 -13.57
C ASP A 70 -1.22 -5.65 -12.85
N LEU A 71 -0.67 -6.85 -12.63
CA LEU A 71 0.64 -7.09 -12.03
C LEU A 71 1.73 -6.25 -12.70
N LYS A 72 1.75 -6.20 -14.04
CA LYS A 72 2.72 -5.44 -14.81
C LYS A 72 2.67 -3.95 -14.49
N GLU A 73 1.48 -3.39 -14.30
CA GLU A 73 1.30 -1.99 -13.98
C GLU A 73 1.81 -1.67 -12.57
N ILE A 74 1.54 -2.54 -11.60
CA ILE A 74 2.04 -2.41 -10.23
C ILE A 74 3.57 -2.44 -10.21
N LEU A 75 4.18 -3.41 -10.90
CA LEU A 75 5.65 -3.50 -10.98
C LEU A 75 6.27 -2.30 -11.71
N THR A 76 5.60 -1.79 -12.74
CA THR A 76 6.03 -0.58 -13.46
C THR A 76 5.95 0.65 -12.57
N TYR A 77 4.88 0.79 -11.77
CA TYR A 77 4.71 1.90 -10.84
C TYR A 77 5.81 1.94 -9.77
N PHE A 78 6.18 0.78 -9.23
CA PHE A 78 7.25 0.69 -8.23
C PHE A 78 8.66 0.55 -8.83
N ARG A 79 8.82 0.66 -10.16
CA ARG A 79 10.07 0.36 -10.85
C ARG A 79 11.26 1.15 -10.29
N GLY A 80 12.35 0.45 -10.00
CA GLY A 80 13.57 1.05 -9.42
C GLY A 80 13.51 1.27 -7.90
N SER A 81 12.43 0.85 -7.23
CA SER A 81 12.32 0.87 -5.76
C SER A 81 12.48 -0.51 -5.15
N GLU A 82 12.81 -0.58 -3.84
CA GLU A 82 12.84 -1.86 -3.11
C GLU A 82 11.47 -2.57 -3.13
N LEU A 83 10.37 -1.82 -3.25
CA LEU A 83 9.01 -2.38 -3.33
C LEU A 83 8.79 -3.17 -4.63
N GLN A 84 9.45 -2.83 -5.74
CA GLN A 84 9.36 -3.62 -6.97
C GLN A 84 9.83 -5.05 -6.72
N ASN A 85 11.02 -5.19 -6.14
CA ASN A 85 11.60 -6.50 -5.82
C ASN A 85 10.73 -7.25 -4.80
N TYR A 86 10.20 -6.54 -3.81
CA TYR A 86 9.30 -7.12 -2.82
C TYR A 86 8.00 -7.66 -3.43
N PHE A 87 7.31 -6.87 -4.26
CA PHE A 87 6.08 -7.31 -4.92
C PHE A 87 6.35 -8.44 -5.92
N THR A 88 7.48 -8.39 -6.63
CA THR A 88 7.91 -9.51 -7.51
C THR A 88 8.04 -10.79 -6.69
N ARG A 89 8.72 -10.75 -5.54
CA ARG A 89 8.88 -11.91 -4.64
C ARG A 89 7.59 -12.38 -3.97
N ILE A 90 6.57 -11.55 -3.81
CA ILE A 90 5.27 -11.99 -3.28
C ILE A 90 4.42 -12.66 -4.35
N LEU A 91 4.55 -12.17 -5.59
CA LEU A 91 3.66 -12.53 -6.68
C LEU A 91 4.22 -13.71 -7.50
N GLU A 92 5.55 -13.85 -7.56
CA GLU A 92 6.24 -14.99 -8.18
C GLU A 92 6.61 -16.09 -7.16
N ASP A 93 7.10 -15.69 -5.99
CA ASP A 93 7.45 -16.58 -4.89
C ASP A 93 6.28 -16.61 -3.89
N ASN A 94 5.92 -17.78 -3.36
CA ASN A 94 4.87 -17.90 -2.33
C ASN A 94 5.39 -17.40 -0.96
N LEU A 95 5.87 -16.15 -0.90
CA LEU A 95 6.45 -15.54 0.29
C LEU A 95 5.42 -15.58 1.43
N LYS A 96 5.67 -16.41 2.44
CA LYS A 96 4.79 -16.54 3.61
C LYS A 96 5.02 -15.37 4.56
N ILE A 97 4.02 -14.51 4.66
CA ILE A 97 4.03 -13.38 5.60
C ILE A 97 3.13 -13.72 6.78
N GLY A 98 3.74 -13.81 7.97
CA GLY A 98 3.02 -13.90 9.24
C GLY A 98 2.51 -12.52 9.65
N LEU A 99 1.19 -12.35 9.69
CA LEU A 99 0.56 -11.14 10.21
C LEU A 99 0.09 -11.41 11.64
N LYS A 100 0.62 -10.64 12.61
CA LYS A 100 0.11 -10.61 13.98
C LYS A 100 -0.53 -9.24 14.21
N SER A 101 -1.83 -9.21 14.42
CA SER A 101 -2.54 -8.01 14.88
C SER A 101 -2.51 -7.99 16.41
N GLU A 102 -1.87 -6.98 16.98
CA GLU A 102 -2.02 -6.64 18.39
C GLU A 102 -2.96 -5.44 18.48
N ASP A 103 -4.20 -5.70 18.86
CA ASP A 103 -5.15 -4.66 19.23
C ASP A 103 -4.68 -4.11 20.58
N PHE A 104 -4.00 -2.97 20.57
CA PHE A 104 -3.75 -2.20 21.79
C PHE A 104 -5.11 -1.65 22.25
N LEU A 105 -5.78 -2.41 23.12
CA LEU A 105 -6.93 -1.97 23.92
C LEU A 105 -6.49 -0.94 24.97
#